data_AF-K4LQG8-F1
#
_entry.id   AF-K4LQG8-F1
#
_cell.length_a   1.000
_cell.length_b   1.000
_cell.length_c   1.000
_cell.angle_alpha   90.00
_cell.angle_beta   90.00
_cell.angle_gamma   90.00
#
_symmetry.space_group_name_H-M   'P 1'
#
loop_
_entity.id
_entity.type
_entity.pdbx_description
1 polymer ?
#
loop_
_entity_poly.entity_id
_entity_poly.type
_entity_poly.pdbx_seq_one_letter_code
_entity_poly.pdbx_strand_id
1 'polypeptide(L)'
;MFIRIVRVRDLRYMQIAHNYYVSGGYPRQRVISSLGRYDEDRYRQIQDILRDMQKLKRMQEVIDEIKNPPILPGMGSCRRFRLRPGFRKG
;
A
#
# COMPACT_ATOMS: atom_id res chain seq x y z
N MET A 1 3.84 -2.51 1.22
CA MET A 1 4.98 -2.19 2.12
C MET A 1 4.64 -0.90 2.84
N PHE A 2 5.14 -0.72 4.07
CA PHE A 2 4.93 0.49 4.87
C PHE A 2 6.13 0.72 5.78
N ILE A 3 6.28 1.96 6.26
CA ILE A 3 7.28 2.32 7.28
C ILE A 3 6.64 2.13 8.64
N ARG A 4 7.37 1.47 9.53
CA ARG A 4 7.05 1.29 10.94
C ARG A 4 8.08 2.02 11.78
N ILE A 5 7.63 2.74 12.80
CA ILE A 5 8.51 3.36 13.81
C ILE A 5 8.54 2.45 15.03
N VAL A 6 9.73 2.11 15.50
CA VAL A 6 9.95 1.28 16.69
C VAL A 6 10.73 2.08 17.71
N ARG A 7 10.24 2.10 18.94
CA ARG A 7 10.98 2.65 20.07
C ARG A 7 11.83 1.55 20.70
N VAL A 8 13.14 1.78 20.79
CA VAL A 8 14.10 0.93 21.48
C VAL A 8 14.80 1.79 22.52
N ARG A 9 14.49 1.54 23.80
CA ARG A 9 14.86 2.43 24.92
C ARG A 9 14.34 3.86 24.66
N ASP A 10 15.23 4.84 24.58
CA ASP A 10 14.91 6.25 24.32
C ASP A 10 15.04 6.66 22.87
N LEU A 11 15.43 5.73 22.00
CA LEU A 11 15.64 6.00 20.58
C LEU A 11 14.48 5.45 19.75
N ARG A 12 14.11 6.21 18.71
CA ARG A 12 13.15 5.78 17.70
C ARG A 12 13.91 5.35 16.46
N TYR A 13 13.48 4.25 15.85
CA TYR A 13 14.06 3.68 14.64
C TYR A 13 12.98 3.46 13.58
N MET A 14 13.37 3.58 12.32
CA MET A 14 12.50 3.34 11.17
C MET A 14 12.80 1.98 10.55
N GLN A 15 11.75 1.26 10.18
CA GLN A 15 11.83 -0.04 9.53
C GLN A 15 10.85 -0.11 8.37
N ILE A 16 11.28 -0.68 7.25
CA ILE A 16 10.38 -1.06 6.15
C ILE A 16 9.83 -2.45 6.45
N ALA A 17 8.51 -2.53 6.54
CA ALA A 17 7.80 -3.77 6.77
C ALA A 17 6.87 -4.11 5.60
N HIS A 18 6.66 -5.41 5.40
CA HIS A 18 5.69 -5.94 4.46
C HIS A 18 4.76 -6.91 5.16
N ASN A 19 3.46 -6.67 4.99
CA ASN A 19 2.43 -7.62 5.38
C ASN A 19 2.29 -8.65 4.28
N TYR A 20 2.28 -9.91 4.66
CA TYR A 20 1.96 -11.01 3.76
C TYR A 20 0.96 -11.94 4.45
N TYR A 21 0.13 -12.57 3.63
CA TYR A 21 -0.84 -13.56 4.08
C TYR A 21 -0.28 -14.94 3.78
N VAL A 22 -0.27 -15.80 4.80
CA VAL A 22 -0.05 -17.24 4.63
C VAL A 22 -1.44 -17.86 4.58
N SER A 23 -1.71 -18.70 3.57
CA SER A 23 -3.05 -19.24 3.26
C SER A 23 -3.89 -19.55 4.50
N GLY A 24 -5.00 -18.82 4.68
CA GLY A 24 -5.98 -19.01 5.74
C GLY A 24 -5.61 -18.45 7.13
N GLY A 25 -4.44 -17.83 7.30
CA GLY A 25 -3.95 -17.35 8.60
C GLY A 25 -3.99 -15.83 8.79
N TYR A 26 -3.70 -15.41 10.03
CA TYR A 26 -3.55 -14.01 10.40
C TYR A 26 -2.46 -13.28 9.59
N PRO A 27 -2.63 -11.99 9.30
CA PRO A 27 -1.64 -11.21 8.57
C PRO A 27 -0.31 -11.22 9.31
N ARG A 28 0.75 -11.73 8.67
CA ARG A 28 2.10 -11.73 9.23
C ARG A 28 2.88 -10.52 8.73
N GLN A 29 3.70 -9.97 9.61
CA GLN A 29 4.63 -8.88 9.31
C GLN A 29 6.04 -9.44 9.11
N ARG A 30 6.67 -9.08 7.99
CA ARG A 30 8.10 -9.28 7.77
C ARG A 30 8.79 -7.92 7.69
N VAL A 31 9.81 -7.72 8.53
CA VAL A 31 10.72 -6.58 8.36
C VAL A 31 11.64 -6.90 7.19
N ILE A 32 11.68 -5.99 6.22
CA ILE A 32 12.52 -6.11 5.03
C ILE A 32 13.87 -5.46 5.29
N SER A 33 13.86 -4.25 5.84
CA SER A 33 15.08 -3.48 6.09
C SER A 33 14.90 -2.46 7.21
N SER A 34 15.96 -2.20 7.95
CA SER A 34 16.05 -1.09 8.92
C SER A 34 16.59 0.16 8.22
N LEU A 35 15.88 1.27 8.37
CA LEU A 35 16.25 2.58 7.81
C LEU A 35 17.07 3.44 8.79
N GLY A 36 17.44 2.89 9.94
CA GLY A 36 18.20 3.58 10.97
C GLY A 36 17.33 4.38 11.94
N ARG A 37 17.92 5.41 12.58
CA ARG A 37 17.23 6.27 13.55
C ARG A 37 16.10 7.05 12.86
N TYR A 38 15.05 7.31 13.63
CA TYR A 38 13.94 8.15 13.21
C TYR A 38 14.42 9.58 12.99
N ASP A 39 14.07 10.09 11.82
CA ASP A 39 14.27 11.46 11.39
C ASP A 39 13.00 11.85 10.63
N GLU A 40 12.41 12.98 11.01
CA GLU A 40 11.07 13.34 10.52
C GLU A 40 11.09 13.73 9.04
N ASP A 41 12.13 14.42 8.59
CA ASP A 41 12.27 14.82 7.19
C ASP A 41 12.48 13.60 6.29
N ARG A 42 13.37 12.68 6.68
CA ARG A 42 13.51 11.39 5.99
C ARG A 42 12.23 10.57 6.02
N TYR A 43 11.51 10.56 7.14
CA TYR A 43 10.24 9.83 7.23
C TYR A 43 9.23 10.33 6.20
N ARG A 44 9.05 11.66 6.10
CA ARG A 44 8.15 12.28 5.12
C ARG A 44 8.56 11.97 3.69
N GLN A 45 9.84 12.14 3.36
CA GLN A 45 10.38 11.82 2.03
C GLN A 45 10.10 10.37 1.63
N ILE A 46 10.39 9.40 2.52
CA ILE A 46 10.15 7.99 2.21
C ILE A 46 8.64 7.70 2.12
N GLN A 47 7.80 8.37 2.92
CA GLN A 47 6.35 8.27 2.80
C GLN A 47 5.84 8.72 1.43
N ASP A 48 6.35 9.84 0.92
CA ASP A 48 5.96 10.36 -0.39
C ASP A 48 6.41 9.42 -1.52
N ILE A 49 7.65 8.93 -1.46
CA ILE A 49 8.16 7.92 -2.41
C ILE A 49 7.27 6.67 -2.40
N LEU A 50 6.91 6.14 -1.23
CA LEU A 50 6.04 4.96 -1.12
C LEU A 50 4.64 5.23 -1.69
N ARG A 51 4.12 6.44 -1.50
CA ARG A 51 2.82 6.86 -2.03
C ARG A 51 2.85 6.92 -3.55
N ASP A 52 3.91 7.47 -4.12
CA ASP A 52 4.05 7.58 -5.57
C ASP A 52 4.32 6.22 -6.23
N MET A 53 5.10 5.34 -5.61
CA MET A 53 5.24 3.96 -6.06
C MET A 53 3.89 3.21 -6.07
N GLN A 54 3.03 3.43 -5.06
CA GLN A 54 1.69 2.85 -5.08
C GLN A 54 0.82 3.39 -6.21
N LYS A 55 0.91 4.69 -6.51
CA LYS A 55 0.18 5.28 -7.66
C LYS A 55 0.65 4.66 -8.97
N LEU A 56 1.97 4.53 -9.17
CA LEU A 56 2.55 3.91 -10.35
C LEU A 56 2.10 2.45 -10.50
N LYS A 57 2.09 1.68 -9.40
CA LYS A 57 1.61 0.29 -9.45
C LYS A 57 0.13 0.21 -9.83
N ARG A 58 -0.71 1.10 -9.31
CA ARG A 58 -2.13 1.19 -9.72
C ARG A 58 -2.28 1.59 -11.18
N MET A 59 -1.47 2.52 -11.68
CA MET A 59 -1.47 2.89 -13.10
C MET A 59 -1.08 1.70 -13.97
N GLN A 60 -0.09 0.91 -13.56
CA GLN A 60 0.30 -0.31 -14.25
C GLN A 60 -0.84 -1.33 -14.27
N GLU A 61 -1.52 -1.55 -13.14
CA GLU A 61 -2.71 -2.43 -13.07
C GLU A 61 -3.82 -1.97 -14.03
N VAL A 62 -4.07 -0.66 -14.13
CA VAL A 62 -5.04 -0.10 -15.09
C VAL A 62 -4.59 -0.28 -16.54
N ILE A 63 -3.30 -0.09 -16.84
CA ILE A 63 -2.76 -0.31 -18.19
C ILE A 63 -2.85 -1.80 -18.56
N ASP A 64 -2.56 -2.69 -17.62
CA ASP A 64 -2.64 -4.14 -17.84
C ASP A 64 -4.09 -4.59 -18.06
N GLU A 65 -5.07 -4.02 -17.33
CA GLU A 65 -6.50 -4.25 -17.58
C GLU A 65 -6.98 -3.68 -18.92
N ILE A 66 -6.42 -2.56 -19.40
CA ILE A 66 -6.73 -1.99 -20.72
C ILE A 66 -6.14 -2.88 -21.83
N LYS A 67 -4.90 -3.35 -21.66
CA LYS A 67 -4.20 -4.19 -22.64
C LYS A 67 -4.74 -5.61 -22.68
N ASN A 68 -5.15 -6.15 -21.54
CA ASN A 68 -5.74 -7.47 -21.39
C ASN A 68 -7.12 -7.31 -20.74
N PRO A 69 -8.13 -6.86 -21.49
CA PRO A 69 -9.48 -6.75 -20.97
C PRO A 69 -9.92 -8.14 -20.48
N PRO A 70 -10.43 -8.28 -19.24
CA PRO A 70 -10.88 -9.57 -18.75
C PRO A 70 -12.00 -10.06 -19.67
N ILE A 71 -11.78 -11.21 -20.31
CA ILE A 71 -12.80 -11.90 -21.12
C ILE A 71 -13.82 -12.46 -20.12
N LEU A 72 -14.85 -11.66 -19.83
CA LEU A 72 -16.01 -12.10 -19.05
C LEU A 72 -17.06 -12.63 -20.04
N PRO A 73 -17.40 -13.93 -20.01
CA PRO A 73 -18.58 -14.40 -20.71
C PRO A 73 -19.81 -13.94 -19.94
N GLY A 74 -20.66 -13.14 -20.58
CA GLY A 74 -22.04 -12.94 -20.12
C GLY A 74 -22.39 -11.52 -19.66
N MET A 75 -23.13 -10.84 -20.54
CA MET A 75 -24.24 -9.94 -20.29
C MET A 75 -24.08 -8.78 -19.29
N GLY A 76 -24.42 -7.58 -19.80
CA GLY A 76 -25.00 -6.54 -18.97
C GLY A 76 -24.07 -5.37 -18.67
N SER A 77 -23.92 -4.52 -19.67
CA SER A 77 -23.48 -3.14 -19.57
C SER A 77 -23.97 -2.44 -18.29
N CYS A 78 -23.01 -1.76 -17.63
CA CYS A 78 -23.10 -0.70 -16.60
C CYS A 78 -22.29 -1.03 -15.32
N ARG A 79 -20.94 -1.04 -15.42
CA ARG A 79 -20.12 -0.90 -14.21
C ARG A 79 -20.26 0.52 -13.68
N ARG A 80 -21.12 0.71 -12.67
CA ARG A 80 -21.04 1.87 -11.77
C ARG A 80 -19.65 1.88 -11.15
N PHE A 81 -18.83 2.86 -11.51
CA PHE A 81 -17.64 3.22 -10.75
C PHE A 81 -18.08 3.47 -9.29
N ARG A 82 -17.88 2.50 -8.39
CA ARG A 82 -18.03 2.74 -6.95
C ARG A 82 -16.84 3.56 -6.50
N LEU A 83 -16.88 4.87 -6.78
CA LEU A 83 -16.19 5.84 -5.96
C LEU A 83 -16.75 5.64 -4.55
N ARG A 84 -15.94 5.08 -3.65
CA ARG A 84 -16.33 4.91 -2.23
C ARG A 84 -16.83 6.26 -1.72
N PRO A 85 -18.04 6.36 -1.14
CA PRO A 85 -18.44 7.58 -0.47
C PRO A 85 -17.47 7.82 0.68
N GLY A 86 -16.84 8.98 0.70
CA GLY A 86 -16.11 9.45 1.87
C GLY A 86 -17.05 9.45 3.07
N PHE A 87 -16.69 8.71 4.11
CA PHE A 87 -17.28 8.86 5.43
C PHE A 87 -17.08 10.31 5.89
N ARG A 88 -18.11 11.14 5.81
CA ARG A 88 -18.23 12.36 6.61
C ARG A 88 -19.05 12.01 7.85
N LYS A 89 -18.39 11.98 9.01
CA LYS A 89 -19.03 12.21 10.31
C LYS A 89 -18.73 13.66 10.68
N GLY A 90 -19.78 14.42 10.97
CA GLY A 90 -19.80 15.83 11.33
C GLY A 90 -21.22 16.31 11.21
#